data_AF-A0A8T5GR52-F1
#
_entry.id   AF-A0A8T5GR52-F1
#
_cell.length_a   1.000
_cell.length_b   1.000
_cell.length_c   1.000
_cell.angle_alpha   90.00
_cell.angle_beta   90.00
_cell.angle_gamma   90.00
#
_symmetry.space_group_name_H-M   'P 1'
#
loop_
_entity.id
_entity.type
_entity.pdbx_description
1 polymer ?
#
loop_
_entity_poly.entity_id
_entity_poly.type
_entity_poly.pdbx_seq_one_letter_code
_entity_poly.pdbx_strand_id
1 'polypeptide(L)'
;MTHENRNLRAPLFLVALMVLAPFAGAANVTTFANQDSEADIEMRDGTAFLNRDDGSIDLPSGDTVTSASMDLSVNMLEHAAHQRIDTETMSRVWNPNYNNQLTKFSNASHFTYEDGATATPVSLTAEGYLTDFEETQAGFVDQRDFYQNSFGFDHGELGGVSGPAPPGVPDCYSGTYCWGTGLSDNDYTDAFYNQGNNNGRSYALRSSSMYIDLALKDTTAYFDSYHDLDRITPSGTNPAIKYTDCAYVQIRTSSNGVFPPDPTGFQYIDIDIGNSSGVGYSNGYYRVSTGSNNAGEIYSQCNGDGINGNDYALGGTSVSTGNPTGWGNIAIDLIQYVGQYIQLQFVLEDNDISGSDGGAAGWYIDNFRLGDV
;
A
#
# COMPACT_ATOMS: atom_id res chain seq x y z
N MET A 1 28.87 -11.18 72.16
CA MET A 1 28.18 -9.87 72.19
C MET A 1 27.05 -9.99 71.17
N THR A 2 25.75 -10.04 71.51
CA THR A 2 24.88 -8.96 72.07
C THR A 2 24.86 -7.73 71.17
N HIS A 3 23.75 -7.16 70.66
CA HIS A 3 22.29 -7.43 70.67
C HIS A 3 21.77 -7.38 69.19
N GLU A 4 20.48 -7.40 68.78
CA GLU A 4 19.16 -7.33 69.46
C GLU A 4 18.07 -8.06 68.62
N ASN A 5 16.87 -8.26 69.18
CA ASN A 5 15.67 -8.68 68.45
C ASN A 5 14.91 -7.48 67.86
N ARG A 6 14.34 -7.63 66.65
CA ARG A 6 13.09 -6.94 66.28
C ARG A 6 12.07 -7.90 65.67
N ASN A 7 11.23 -8.46 66.54
CA ASN A 7 9.98 -9.09 66.15
C ASN A 7 9.06 -8.04 65.51
N LEU A 8 9.02 -8.00 64.18
CA LEU A 8 7.92 -7.38 63.46
C LEU A 8 6.67 -8.24 63.69
N ARG A 9 5.74 -7.71 64.48
CA ARG A 9 4.52 -8.41 64.85
C ARG A 9 3.67 -8.63 63.59
N ALA A 10 3.18 -9.85 63.40
CA ALA A 10 2.35 -10.28 62.27
C ALA A 10 1.19 -9.36 61.84
N PRO A 11 0.53 -8.55 62.71
CA PRO A 11 -0.53 -7.65 62.27
C PRO A 11 -0.10 -6.61 61.23
N LEU A 12 1.15 -6.13 61.26
CA LEU A 12 1.61 -5.08 60.34
C LEU A 12 1.78 -5.59 58.90
N PHE A 13 2.15 -6.86 58.73
CA PHE A 13 2.24 -7.50 57.41
C PHE A 13 0.84 -7.76 56.83
N LEU A 14 -0.10 -8.22 57.68
CA LEU A 14 -1.51 -8.38 57.29
C LEU A 14 -2.19 -7.05 56.92
N VAL A 15 -1.88 -5.96 57.62
CA VAL A 15 -2.36 -4.62 57.24
C VAL A 15 -1.75 -4.14 55.93
N ALA A 16 -0.44 -4.38 55.69
CA ALA A 16 0.17 -4.08 54.40
C ALA A 16 -0.48 -4.90 53.26
N LEU A 17 -0.75 -6.19 53.49
CA LEU A 17 -1.43 -7.07 52.53
C LEU A 17 -2.86 -6.59 52.21
N MET A 18 -3.63 -6.16 53.22
CA MET A 18 -4.96 -5.59 53.03
C MET A 18 -4.95 -4.22 52.34
N VAL A 19 -3.89 -3.42 52.50
CA VAL A 19 -3.70 -2.14 51.80
C VAL A 19 -3.25 -2.35 50.34
N LEU A 20 -2.56 -3.45 50.04
CA LEU A 20 -2.14 -3.82 48.68
C LEU A 20 -3.18 -4.66 47.93
N ALA A 21 -4.15 -5.26 48.61
CA ALA A 21 -5.23 -6.06 48.02
C ALA A 21 -6.00 -5.39 46.86
N PRO A 22 -6.21 -4.05 46.79
CA PRO A 22 -6.84 -3.41 45.62
C PRO A 22 -6.05 -3.53 44.31
N PHE A 23 -4.76 -3.88 44.37
CA PHE A 23 -3.88 -4.04 43.21
C PHE A 23 -3.69 -5.50 42.77
N ALA A 24 -4.19 -6.47 43.52
CA ALA A 24 -4.07 -7.90 43.21
C ALA A 24 -5.39 -8.46 42.67
N GLY A 25 -5.66 -8.21 41.39
CA GLY A 25 -6.68 -8.96 40.66
C GLY A 25 -6.30 -10.44 40.59
N ALA A 26 -7.17 -11.32 41.09
CA ALA A 26 -7.04 -12.79 41.06
C ALA A 26 -5.97 -13.46 41.98
N ALA A 27 -5.91 -13.09 43.26
CA ALA A 27 -5.37 -14.00 44.29
C ALA A 27 -6.43 -15.06 44.68
N ASN A 28 -6.34 -16.28 44.14
CA ASN A 28 -7.26 -17.38 44.46
C ASN A 28 -6.72 -18.24 45.61
N VAL A 29 -7.26 -18.06 46.83
CA VAL A 29 -6.83 -18.82 48.02
C VAL A 29 -7.66 -20.09 48.16
N THR A 30 -7.11 -21.24 47.75
CA THR A 30 -7.68 -22.55 48.07
C THR A 30 -7.50 -22.84 49.56
N THR A 31 -8.56 -23.32 50.22
CA THR A 31 -8.66 -23.34 51.68
C THR A 31 -7.76 -24.37 52.37
N PHE A 32 -7.08 -23.93 53.43
CA PHE A 32 -6.34 -24.79 54.36
C PHE A 32 -7.19 -25.94 54.91
N ALA A 33 -6.78 -27.18 54.65
CA ALA A 33 -7.37 -28.39 55.25
C ALA A 33 -6.32 -29.40 55.77
N ASN A 34 -5.03 -29.18 55.53
CA ASN A 34 -3.91 -29.96 56.08
C ASN A 34 -3.02 -29.06 56.94
N GLN A 35 -2.37 -29.63 57.97
CA GLN A 35 -1.69 -28.91 59.05
C GLN A 35 -0.26 -28.48 58.69
N ASP A 36 -0.02 -28.09 57.45
CA ASP A 36 1.33 -27.75 56.96
C ASP A 36 1.76 -26.35 57.44
N SER A 37 3.03 -26.23 57.82
CA SER A 37 3.60 -25.03 58.45
C SER A 37 4.03 -23.94 57.47
N GLU A 38 3.88 -24.18 56.17
CA GLU A 38 4.21 -23.25 55.09
C GLU A 38 3.00 -23.11 54.16
N ALA A 39 2.70 -21.88 53.77
CA ALA A 39 1.68 -21.57 52.78
C ALA A 39 2.40 -21.10 51.52
N ASP A 40 2.34 -21.91 50.47
CA ASP A 40 2.85 -21.50 49.16
C ASP A 40 1.84 -20.54 48.51
N ILE A 41 2.33 -19.38 48.07
CA ILE A 41 1.49 -18.32 47.50
C ILE A 41 1.95 -18.10 46.06
N GLU A 42 1.37 -18.88 45.15
CA GLU A 42 1.56 -18.69 43.71
C GLU A 42 0.88 -17.39 43.27
N MET A 43 1.65 -16.30 43.22
CA MET A 43 1.23 -15.06 42.58
C MET A 43 1.39 -15.21 41.07
N ARG A 44 0.31 -15.60 40.38
CA ARG A 44 0.27 -15.58 38.91
C ARG A 44 0.23 -14.14 38.42
N ASP A 45 1.11 -13.83 37.47
CA ASP A 45 1.10 -12.53 36.80
C ASP A 45 -0.13 -12.45 35.88
N GLY A 46 -0.98 -11.45 36.11
CA GLY A 46 -2.19 -11.20 35.32
C GLY A 46 -1.98 -10.23 34.17
N THR A 47 -0.73 -9.83 33.87
CA THR A 47 -0.43 -8.99 32.71
C THR A 47 -0.67 -9.74 31.40
N ALA A 48 -1.13 -9.01 30.39
CA ALA A 48 -1.33 -9.57 29.06
C ALA A 48 0.01 -9.81 28.38
N PHE A 49 0.24 -11.03 27.90
CA PHE A 49 1.31 -11.29 26.94
C PHE A 49 1.04 -10.47 25.68
N LEU A 50 1.99 -9.62 25.31
CA LEU A 50 1.91 -8.71 24.17
C LEU A 50 3.08 -9.01 23.22
N ASN A 51 2.78 -9.51 22.04
CA ASN A 51 3.74 -9.57 20.93
C ASN A 51 3.35 -8.51 19.90
N ARG A 52 4.35 -7.79 19.37
CA ARG A 52 4.19 -6.73 18.35
C ARG A 52 5.01 -6.97 17.08
N ASP A 53 5.85 -8.01 17.07
CA ASP A 53 6.90 -8.21 16.08
C ASP A 53 6.60 -9.40 15.16
N ASP A 54 6.25 -10.57 15.72
CA ASP A 54 5.95 -11.79 14.96
C ASP A 54 4.56 -12.40 15.23
N GLY A 55 3.79 -11.81 16.16
CA GLY A 55 2.43 -12.26 16.50
C GLY A 55 2.35 -13.59 17.26
N SER A 56 3.48 -14.20 17.64
CA SER A 56 3.53 -15.45 18.40
C SER A 56 3.52 -15.20 19.92
N ILE A 57 2.81 -16.04 20.68
CA ILE A 57 2.83 -16.01 22.14
C ILE A 57 3.02 -17.43 22.65
N ASP A 58 4.24 -17.74 23.07
CA ASP A 58 4.55 -18.99 23.76
C ASP A 58 4.16 -18.89 25.24
N LEU A 59 3.31 -19.81 25.68
CA LEU A 59 2.81 -19.87 27.05
C LEU A 59 3.52 -20.96 27.86
N PRO A 60 3.90 -20.69 29.12
CA PRO A 60 4.43 -21.72 30.02
C PRO A 60 3.47 -22.90 30.23
N SER A 61 4.03 -24.10 30.38
CA SER A 61 3.26 -25.30 30.70
C SER A 61 2.58 -25.15 32.07
N GLY A 62 1.25 -25.04 32.08
CA GLY A 62 0.44 -24.88 33.30
C GLY A 62 -0.34 -23.57 33.37
N ASP A 63 -0.17 -22.67 32.39
CA ASP A 63 -1.01 -21.48 32.24
C ASP A 63 -2.25 -21.73 31.39
N THR A 64 -3.31 -20.97 31.66
CA THR A 64 -4.62 -21.10 31.00
C THR A 64 -4.99 -19.77 30.35
N VAL A 65 -5.19 -19.76 29.03
CA VAL A 65 -5.71 -18.60 28.32
C VAL A 65 -7.19 -18.39 28.69
N THR A 66 -7.50 -17.29 29.36
CA THR A 66 -8.89 -16.88 29.64
C THR A 66 -9.51 -16.11 28.48
N SER A 67 -8.68 -15.43 27.69
CA SER A 67 -9.07 -14.65 26.50
C SER A 67 -7.83 -14.29 25.69
N ALA A 68 -7.95 -14.25 24.36
CA ALA A 68 -6.99 -13.64 23.45
C ALA A 68 -7.71 -12.66 22.51
N SER A 69 -7.01 -11.63 22.06
CA SER A 69 -7.53 -10.62 21.13
C SER A 69 -6.43 -10.17 20.19
N MET A 70 -6.77 -9.96 18.92
CA MET A 70 -5.87 -9.43 17.90
C MET A 70 -6.53 -8.21 17.26
N ASP A 71 -5.84 -7.08 17.28
CA ASP A 71 -6.24 -5.88 16.54
C ASP A 71 -5.46 -5.86 15.23
N LEU A 72 -6.17 -6.02 14.10
CA LEU A 72 -5.60 -5.94 12.76
C LEU A 72 -5.58 -4.48 12.30
N SER A 73 -4.41 -4.01 11.85
CA SER A 73 -4.32 -2.76 11.08
C SER A 73 -4.59 -3.05 9.61
N VAL A 74 -5.02 -2.01 8.90
CA VAL A 74 -5.29 -1.99 7.45
C VAL A 74 -4.12 -1.43 6.63
N ASN A 75 -3.14 -0.81 7.31
CA ASN A 75 -1.90 -0.39 6.68
C ASN A 75 -1.12 -1.63 6.20
N MET A 76 -0.49 -1.54 5.03
CA MET A 76 0.40 -2.58 4.56
C MET A 76 1.57 -2.77 5.54
N LEU A 77 1.84 -4.03 5.86
CA LEU A 77 2.89 -4.48 6.76
C LEU A 77 3.46 -5.77 6.17
N GLU A 78 4.77 -5.81 5.95
CA GLU A 78 5.46 -7.06 5.62
C GLU A 78 5.31 -8.05 6.79
N HIS A 79 4.53 -9.11 6.59
CA HIS A 79 4.34 -10.18 7.56
C HIS A 79 4.85 -11.50 7.00
N ALA A 80 5.81 -12.11 7.71
CA ALA A 80 6.16 -13.51 7.49
C ALA A 80 4.94 -14.40 7.77
N ALA A 81 4.30 -14.91 6.71
CA ALA A 81 3.06 -15.67 6.82
C ALA A 81 3.28 -17.04 7.50
N HIS A 82 3.04 -17.12 8.82
CA HIS A 82 3.01 -18.38 9.55
C HIS A 82 1.57 -18.83 9.84
N GLN A 83 1.09 -19.81 9.09
CA GLN A 83 -0.26 -20.36 9.24
C GLN A 83 -0.21 -21.71 9.97
N ARG A 84 -0.70 -21.74 11.21
CA ARG A 84 -0.94 -22.99 11.96
C ARG A 84 -2.39 -23.02 12.46
N ILE A 85 -3.07 -24.14 12.18
CA ILE A 85 -4.42 -24.41 12.70
C ILE A 85 -4.27 -25.57 13.68
N ASP A 86 -4.76 -25.42 14.91
CA ASP A 86 -4.93 -26.55 15.81
C ASP A 86 -6.16 -27.36 15.37
N THR A 87 -5.91 -28.54 14.80
CA THR A 87 -6.95 -29.50 14.42
C THR A 87 -7.09 -30.66 15.41
N GLU A 88 -6.28 -30.68 16.47
CA GLU A 88 -6.22 -31.77 17.46
C GLU A 88 -7.29 -31.59 18.55
N THR A 89 -7.65 -30.33 18.86
CA THR A 89 -8.65 -29.99 19.88
C THR A 89 -10.07 -29.84 19.34
N MET A 90 -10.27 -29.22 18.18
CA MET A 90 -11.59 -29.06 17.54
C MET A 90 -11.52 -28.84 16.03
N SER A 91 -12.58 -29.23 15.29
CA SER A 91 -12.60 -29.18 13.82
C SER A 91 -13.09 -27.86 13.20
N ARG A 92 -13.53 -26.91 14.04
CA ARG A 92 -14.08 -25.59 13.66
C ARG A 92 -13.71 -24.60 14.76
N VAL A 93 -12.51 -24.05 14.67
CA VAL A 93 -11.93 -23.19 15.72
C VAL A 93 -12.50 -21.78 15.61
N TRP A 94 -12.77 -21.29 14.40
CA TRP A 94 -13.13 -19.89 14.17
C TRP A 94 -14.63 -19.65 14.08
N ASN A 95 -15.42 -20.59 13.57
CA ASN A 95 -16.88 -20.40 13.41
C ASN A 95 -17.66 -20.31 14.75
N PRO A 96 -18.23 -19.14 15.11
CA PRO A 96 -18.92 -18.92 16.41
C PRO A 96 -20.11 -19.84 16.65
N ASN A 97 -20.76 -20.32 15.57
CA ASN A 97 -21.95 -21.17 15.64
C ASN A 97 -21.64 -22.61 16.05
N TYR A 98 -20.37 -23.04 15.91
CA TYR A 98 -19.95 -24.42 16.17
C TYR A 98 -18.92 -24.55 17.30
N ASN A 99 -18.25 -23.45 17.69
CA ASN A 99 -17.31 -23.42 18.81
C ASN A 99 -17.93 -22.92 20.14
N ASN A 100 -19.26 -22.86 20.25
CA ASN A 100 -19.97 -22.29 21.41
C ASN A 100 -19.66 -20.80 21.70
N GLN A 101 -19.47 -19.98 20.66
CA GLN A 101 -19.11 -18.55 20.76
C GLN A 101 -17.77 -18.26 21.46
N LEU A 102 -16.81 -19.19 21.39
CA LEU A 102 -15.43 -18.97 21.84
C LEU A 102 -14.75 -17.88 21.00
N THR A 103 -15.01 -17.86 19.70
CA THR A 103 -14.55 -16.81 18.77
C THR A 103 -15.64 -15.78 18.54
N LYS A 104 -15.25 -14.50 18.45
CA LYS A 104 -16.13 -13.38 18.15
C LYS A 104 -15.46 -12.45 17.15
N PHE A 105 -16.18 -12.12 16.08
CA PHE A 105 -15.77 -11.13 15.10
C PHE A 105 -16.46 -9.79 15.39
N SER A 106 -15.79 -8.68 15.08
CA SER A 106 -16.38 -7.33 15.11
C SER A 106 -17.50 -7.21 14.07
N ASN A 107 -17.26 -7.70 12.85
CA ASN A 107 -18.26 -8.03 11.86
C ASN A 107 -17.88 -9.35 11.19
N ALA A 108 -18.77 -10.34 11.20
CA ALA A 108 -18.51 -11.66 10.64
C ALA A 108 -18.42 -11.68 9.09
N SER A 109 -18.99 -10.69 8.38
CA SER A 109 -18.92 -10.67 6.91
C SER A 109 -17.53 -10.33 6.38
N HIS A 110 -16.71 -9.60 7.15
CA HIS A 110 -15.35 -9.24 6.77
C HIS A 110 -14.35 -10.41 6.89
N PHE A 111 -14.80 -11.61 7.29
CA PHE A 111 -13.94 -12.76 7.48
C PHE A 111 -14.47 -14.00 6.75
N THR A 112 -13.57 -14.69 6.06
CA THR A 112 -13.76 -16.05 5.57
C THR A 112 -13.21 -17.03 6.60
N TYR A 113 -14.03 -17.99 7.01
CA TYR A 113 -13.71 -19.01 8.03
C TYR A 113 -14.54 -20.28 7.79
N GLU A 114 -14.49 -21.26 8.70
CA GLU A 114 -14.97 -22.62 8.42
C GLU A 114 -16.51 -22.70 8.32
N ASP A 115 -17.06 -22.87 7.12
CA ASP A 115 -18.47 -23.26 6.93
C ASP A 115 -18.66 -24.80 6.86
N GLY A 116 -17.58 -25.52 6.52
CA GLY A 116 -17.55 -26.99 6.41
C GLY A 116 -17.18 -27.73 7.69
N ALA A 117 -16.92 -29.04 7.61
CA ALA A 117 -16.35 -29.83 8.71
C ALA A 117 -14.81 -29.78 8.77
N THR A 118 -14.19 -29.08 7.81
CA THR A 118 -12.74 -28.92 7.68
C THR A 118 -12.31 -27.66 8.40
N ALA A 119 -11.28 -27.77 9.25
CA ALA A 119 -10.63 -26.62 9.86
C ALA A 119 -9.87 -25.83 8.78
N THR A 120 -10.21 -24.55 8.59
CA THR A 120 -9.53 -23.62 7.68
C THR A 120 -9.06 -22.39 8.47
N PRO A 121 -8.06 -21.64 8.01
CA PRO A 121 -7.68 -20.40 8.64
C PRO A 121 -8.86 -19.42 8.62
N VAL A 122 -8.83 -18.46 9.53
CA VAL A 122 -9.53 -17.21 9.31
C VAL A 122 -8.72 -16.36 8.32
N SER A 123 -9.38 -15.86 7.29
CA SER A 123 -8.86 -14.88 6.34
C SER A 123 -9.80 -13.67 6.28
N LEU A 124 -9.30 -12.51 5.86
CA LEU A 124 -10.18 -11.37 5.55
C LEU A 124 -10.95 -11.64 4.25
N THR A 125 -12.20 -11.21 4.19
CA THR A 125 -12.95 -11.10 2.94
C THR A 125 -12.36 -9.91 2.18
N ALA A 126 -11.64 -10.17 1.10
CA ALA A 126 -11.04 -9.12 0.28
C ALA A 126 -12.13 -8.40 -0.53
N GLU A 127 -12.67 -7.31 0.04
CA GLU A 127 -13.61 -6.40 -0.62
C GLU A 127 -12.87 -5.34 -1.47
N GLY A 128 -11.56 -5.14 -1.23
CA GLY A 128 -10.67 -4.23 -1.95
C GLY A 128 -9.43 -4.90 -2.54
N TYR A 129 -8.51 -4.10 -3.07
CA TYR A 129 -7.24 -4.51 -3.66
C TYR A 129 -6.10 -3.64 -3.11
N LEU A 130 -4.99 -4.24 -2.70
CA LEU A 130 -3.84 -3.55 -2.08
C LEU A 130 -2.53 -4.19 -2.53
N THR A 131 -1.54 -3.36 -2.87
CA THR A 131 -0.17 -3.77 -3.16
C THR A 131 0.80 -2.61 -2.95
N ASP A 132 1.86 -2.84 -2.17
CA ASP A 132 3.07 -2.01 -2.10
C ASP A 132 4.06 -2.32 -3.24
N PHE A 133 3.92 -3.49 -3.87
CA PHE A 133 4.84 -4.07 -4.85
C PHE A 133 6.16 -4.63 -4.27
N GLU A 134 6.27 -4.77 -2.94
CA GLU A 134 7.44 -5.36 -2.31
C GLU A 134 7.55 -6.86 -2.65
N GLU A 135 8.67 -7.23 -3.30
CA GLU A 135 8.92 -8.55 -3.90
C GLU A 135 7.84 -9.08 -4.88
N THR A 136 6.82 -8.29 -5.23
CA THR A 136 5.66 -8.73 -6.04
C THR A 136 5.24 -7.72 -7.09
N GLN A 137 4.96 -8.22 -8.30
CA GLN A 137 4.34 -7.42 -9.37
C GLN A 137 2.82 -7.26 -9.19
N ALA A 138 2.20 -7.99 -8.25
CA ALA A 138 0.75 -8.01 -7.99
C ALA A 138 -0.17 -8.26 -9.22
N GLY A 139 0.39 -8.75 -10.33
CA GLY A 139 -0.32 -8.91 -11.60
C GLY A 139 -0.43 -7.63 -12.43
N PHE A 140 0.30 -6.58 -12.07
CA PHE A 140 0.62 -5.48 -12.98
C PHE A 140 1.62 -5.97 -14.03
N VAL A 141 1.47 -5.48 -15.27
CA VAL A 141 2.22 -5.96 -16.43
C VAL A 141 2.56 -4.77 -17.33
N ASP A 142 3.85 -4.57 -17.58
CA ASP A 142 4.34 -3.63 -18.59
C ASP A 142 3.90 -4.04 -20.01
N GLN A 143 3.66 -3.04 -20.87
CA GLN A 143 3.13 -3.22 -22.21
C GLN A 143 4.16 -2.96 -23.33
N ARG A 144 5.48 -2.89 -23.04
CA ARG A 144 6.50 -2.53 -24.06
C ARG A 144 6.43 -3.37 -25.34
N ASP A 145 6.09 -4.66 -25.22
CA ASP A 145 5.88 -5.58 -26.35
C ASP A 145 4.76 -5.13 -27.30
N PHE A 146 3.65 -4.58 -26.79
CA PHE A 146 2.55 -4.08 -27.62
C PHE A 146 2.89 -2.78 -28.33
N TYR A 147 3.64 -1.90 -27.65
CA TYR A 147 4.13 -0.64 -28.23
C TYR A 147 5.42 -0.82 -29.07
N GLN A 148 5.94 -2.04 -29.17
CA GLN A 148 7.18 -2.39 -29.89
C GLN A 148 8.40 -1.61 -29.39
N ASN A 149 8.44 -1.35 -28.07
CA ASN A 149 9.52 -0.64 -27.39
C ASN A 149 10.46 -1.64 -26.72
N SER A 150 11.77 -1.33 -26.70
CA SER A 150 12.77 -2.12 -25.96
C SER A 150 12.81 -1.80 -24.47
N PHE A 151 12.31 -0.62 -24.10
CA PHE A 151 12.23 -0.09 -22.74
C PHE A 151 10.76 0.14 -22.38
N GLY A 152 10.44 0.14 -21.09
CA GLY A 152 9.07 0.05 -20.58
C GLY A 152 9.00 0.53 -19.14
N PHE A 153 7.90 0.24 -18.46
CA PHE A 153 7.91 0.18 -17.01
C PHE A 153 8.65 -1.08 -16.56
N ASP A 154 9.63 -0.93 -15.68
CA ASP A 154 10.29 -2.03 -14.98
C ASP A 154 9.79 -2.06 -13.52
N HIS A 155 9.94 -3.22 -12.86
CA HIS A 155 9.63 -3.44 -11.44
C HIS A 155 10.91 -3.83 -10.72
N GLY A 156 11.25 -3.14 -9.63
CA GLY A 156 12.56 -3.30 -8.99
C GLY A 156 12.95 -2.17 -8.04
N GLU A 157 14.17 -2.29 -7.52
CA GLU A 157 14.87 -1.27 -6.74
C GLU A 157 15.41 -0.15 -7.63
N LEU A 158 15.34 1.09 -7.13
CA LEU A 158 15.99 2.26 -7.72
C LEU A 158 17.52 2.16 -7.62
N GLY A 159 18.21 2.07 -8.76
CA GLY A 159 19.67 2.01 -8.80
C GLY A 159 20.29 0.68 -8.41
N GLY A 160 19.72 -0.43 -8.90
CA GLY A 160 20.25 -1.78 -8.68
C GLY A 160 21.57 -2.09 -9.40
N VAL A 161 21.91 -3.39 -9.48
CA VAL A 161 23.16 -3.90 -10.09
C VAL A 161 23.34 -3.57 -11.59
N SER A 162 22.31 -3.09 -12.28
CA SER A 162 22.32 -2.73 -13.70
C SER A 162 22.76 -1.29 -14.00
N GLY A 163 22.60 -0.35 -13.05
CA GLY A 163 22.85 1.07 -13.30
C GLY A 163 22.65 1.95 -12.05
N PRO A 164 23.18 3.19 -12.04
CA PRO A 164 22.95 4.11 -10.94
C PRO A 164 21.48 4.53 -10.84
N ALA A 165 21.02 4.88 -9.64
CA ALA A 165 19.69 5.48 -9.46
C ALA A 165 19.60 6.83 -10.21
N PRO A 166 18.44 7.18 -10.81
CA PRO A 166 18.22 8.47 -11.44
C PRO A 166 18.47 9.63 -10.46
N PRO A 167 19.30 10.64 -10.82
CA PRO A 167 19.70 11.69 -9.88
C PRO A 167 18.53 12.53 -9.36
N GLY A 168 18.30 12.49 -8.05
CA GLY A 168 17.26 13.31 -7.39
C GLY A 168 15.89 12.64 -7.28
N VAL A 169 15.76 11.40 -7.72
CA VAL A 169 14.63 10.53 -7.37
C VAL A 169 14.88 9.99 -5.95
N PRO A 170 13.93 10.12 -5.00
CA PRO A 170 14.01 9.43 -3.72
C PRO A 170 13.76 7.93 -3.89
N ASP A 171 14.09 7.12 -2.88
CA ASP A 171 13.72 5.70 -2.83
C ASP A 171 12.21 5.47 -3.03
N CYS A 172 11.81 4.22 -3.32
CA CYS A 172 10.40 3.83 -3.45
C CYS A 172 9.61 4.25 -2.19
N TYR A 173 8.33 4.57 -2.37
CA TYR A 173 7.50 5.18 -1.33
C TYR A 173 7.20 4.22 -0.17
N SER A 174 6.88 2.97 -0.49
CA SER A 174 6.49 1.95 0.50
C SER A 174 7.67 1.18 1.08
N GLY A 175 8.71 0.93 0.27
CA GLY A 175 9.90 0.18 0.68
C GLY A 175 11.03 0.22 -0.36
N THR A 176 11.37 -0.95 -0.90
CA THR A 176 12.50 -1.16 -1.81
C THR A 176 12.07 -1.31 -3.27
N TYR A 177 10.86 -1.82 -3.55
CA TYR A 177 10.42 -2.20 -4.90
C TYR A 177 9.20 -1.40 -5.35
N CYS A 178 9.34 -0.70 -6.47
CA CYS A 178 8.22 0.00 -7.11
C CYS A 178 8.24 -0.23 -8.63
N TRP A 179 7.22 0.27 -9.32
CA TRP A 179 7.21 0.30 -10.78
C TRP A 179 7.73 1.66 -11.27
N GLY A 180 8.55 1.69 -12.32
CA GLY A 180 8.96 2.95 -12.93
C GLY A 180 9.58 2.81 -14.32
N THR A 181 9.55 3.89 -15.10
CA THR A 181 10.11 3.93 -16.48
C THR A 181 11.63 4.13 -16.53
N GLY A 182 12.31 4.27 -15.39
CA GLY A 182 13.74 4.57 -15.30
C GLY A 182 14.46 3.97 -14.09
N LEU A 183 13.99 2.85 -13.51
CA LEU A 183 14.53 2.31 -12.24
C LEU A 183 16.05 2.12 -12.20
N SER A 184 16.70 1.81 -13.33
CA SER A 184 18.17 1.76 -13.44
C SER A 184 18.71 2.61 -14.58
N ASP A 185 17.98 3.67 -14.94
CA ASP A 185 18.34 4.64 -15.97
C ASP A 185 18.26 6.05 -15.40
N ASN A 186 19.20 6.92 -15.75
CA ASN A 186 19.15 8.32 -15.33
C ASN A 186 18.30 9.19 -16.27
N ASP A 187 17.76 8.64 -17.36
CA ASP A 187 17.06 9.38 -18.40
C ASP A 187 16.12 8.48 -19.22
N TYR A 188 14.80 8.56 -19.02
CA TYR A 188 13.86 7.71 -19.78
C TYR A 188 13.77 8.07 -21.28
N THR A 189 14.38 9.18 -21.72
CA THR A 189 14.31 9.66 -23.11
C THR A 189 15.55 9.25 -23.94
N ASP A 190 16.73 9.12 -23.32
CA ASP A 190 18.01 9.01 -24.06
C ASP A 190 18.22 7.65 -24.76
N ALA A 191 17.51 6.63 -24.28
CA ALA A 191 17.60 5.23 -24.71
C ALA A 191 17.23 5.04 -26.20
N PHE A 192 16.44 5.98 -26.76
CA PHE A 192 16.06 6.01 -28.17
C PHE A 192 16.70 7.15 -28.97
N TYR A 193 17.09 8.26 -28.33
CA TYR A 193 17.83 9.37 -28.96
C TYR A 193 19.06 8.88 -29.74
N ASN A 194 19.84 7.99 -29.12
CA ASN A 194 21.05 7.40 -29.72
C ASN A 194 20.78 6.43 -30.89
N GLN A 195 19.51 6.08 -31.16
CA GLN A 195 19.10 5.21 -32.27
C GLN A 195 18.66 6.00 -33.52
N GLY A 196 18.67 7.34 -33.46
CA GLY A 196 18.30 8.21 -34.60
C GLY A 196 16.82 8.12 -34.99
N ASN A 197 15.97 7.79 -34.02
CA ASN A 197 14.53 7.59 -34.22
C ASN A 197 13.75 8.62 -33.40
N ASN A 198 13.68 9.84 -33.94
CA ASN A 198 13.03 11.02 -33.35
C ASN A 198 11.49 10.97 -33.43
N ASN A 199 10.92 9.83 -33.01
CA ASN A 199 9.49 9.58 -32.97
C ASN A 199 9.14 9.24 -31.52
N GLY A 200 8.37 10.12 -30.88
CA GLY A 200 7.88 9.98 -29.51
C GLY A 200 7.23 8.62 -29.20
N ARG A 201 7.21 8.25 -27.93
CA ARG A 201 6.95 6.91 -27.42
C ARG A 201 5.96 6.89 -26.25
N SER A 202 5.05 5.94 -26.32
CA SER A 202 4.16 5.58 -25.22
C SER A 202 4.78 4.46 -24.39
N TYR A 203 4.99 4.69 -23.10
CA TYR A 203 5.25 3.66 -22.09
C TYR A 203 3.94 3.37 -21.38
N ALA A 204 3.61 2.10 -21.12
CA ALA A 204 2.35 1.76 -20.45
C ALA A 204 2.48 0.59 -19.49
N LEU A 205 2.01 0.80 -18.26
CA LEU A 205 1.85 -0.22 -17.22
C LEU A 205 0.37 -0.54 -17.05
N ARG A 206 -0.01 -1.82 -17.07
CA ARG A 206 -1.40 -2.24 -16.93
C ARG A 206 -1.61 -3.02 -15.64
N SER A 207 -2.59 -2.60 -14.85
CA SER A 207 -2.99 -3.29 -13.61
C SER A 207 -3.63 -4.68 -13.85
N SER A 208 -3.70 -5.48 -12.80
CA SER A 208 -4.55 -6.69 -12.78
C SER A 208 -6.04 -6.35 -12.94
N SER A 209 -6.86 -7.35 -13.30
CA SER A 209 -8.32 -7.20 -13.26
C SER A 209 -8.81 -7.04 -11.83
N MET A 210 -9.48 -5.93 -11.53
CA MET A 210 -10.04 -5.61 -10.21
C MET A 210 -11.56 -5.52 -10.27
N TYR A 211 -12.28 -5.97 -9.25
CA TYR A 211 -13.74 -5.81 -9.15
C TYR A 211 -14.07 -4.65 -8.23
N ILE A 212 -14.95 -3.74 -8.66
CA ILE A 212 -15.44 -2.66 -7.79
C ILE A 212 -16.69 -3.17 -7.06
N ASP A 213 -16.53 -3.66 -5.84
CA ASP A 213 -17.67 -4.22 -5.09
C ASP A 213 -18.68 -3.12 -4.71
N LEU A 214 -19.95 -3.51 -4.61
CA LEU A 214 -21.05 -2.63 -4.16
C LEU A 214 -21.05 -2.40 -2.64
N ALA A 215 -20.30 -3.20 -1.89
CA ALA A 215 -20.12 -3.09 -0.44
C ALA A 215 -19.01 -2.12 0.00
N LEU A 216 -18.09 -1.76 -0.90
CA LEU A 216 -17.03 -0.78 -0.64
C LEU A 216 -17.60 0.57 -0.18
N LYS A 217 -17.04 1.15 0.88
CA LYS A 217 -17.48 2.46 1.39
C LYS A 217 -16.71 3.59 0.72
N ASP A 218 -15.40 3.40 0.50
CA ASP A 218 -14.63 4.17 -0.48
C ASP A 218 -14.49 3.37 -1.79
N THR A 219 -14.83 4.01 -2.92
CA THR A 219 -14.66 3.44 -4.27
C THR A 219 -13.52 4.15 -5.02
N THR A 220 -12.79 5.02 -4.34
CA THR A 220 -11.61 5.69 -4.87
C THR A 220 -10.44 4.70 -4.91
N ALA A 221 -9.74 4.63 -6.04
CA ALA A 221 -8.42 4.04 -6.09
C ALA A 221 -7.38 5.11 -5.76
N TYR A 222 -6.36 4.75 -4.97
CA TYR A 222 -5.22 5.59 -4.69
C TYR A 222 -3.91 4.88 -5.04
N PHE A 223 -2.89 5.64 -5.37
CA PHE A 223 -1.52 5.16 -5.52
C PHE A 223 -0.56 6.29 -5.21
N ASP A 224 0.65 5.96 -4.78
CA ASP A 224 1.70 6.94 -4.59
C ASP A 224 2.48 7.10 -5.90
N SER A 225 2.75 8.34 -6.28
CA SER A 225 3.27 8.73 -7.59
C SER A 225 4.40 9.73 -7.47
N TYR A 226 5.51 9.47 -8.15
CA TYR A 226 6.59 10.44 -8.38
C TYR A 226 6.77 10.60 -9.88
N HIS A 227 6.89 11.84 -10.37
CA HIS A 227 7.23 12.09 -11.77
C HIS A 227 8.20 13.25 -11.96
N ASP A 228 9.09 13.10 -12.94
CA ASP A 228 9.87 14.16 -13.55
C ASP A 228 9.96 13.91 -15.06
N LEU A 229 9.19 14.69 -15.81
CA LEU A 229 8.94 14.58 -17.24
C LEU A 229 9.50 15.79 -17.98
N ASP A 230 9.84 15.58 -19.26
CA ASP A 230 10.55 16.60 -20.02
C ASP A 230 9.74 17.88 -20.28
N ARG A 231 10.47 18.99 -20.35
CA ARG A 231 9.97 20.36 -20.41
C ARG A 231 10.99 21.29 -21.07
N ILE A 232 10.52 22.03 -22.06
CA ILE A 232 11.28 23.16 -22.61
C ILE A 232 11.28 24.29 -21.59
N THR A 233 12.46 24.61 -21.05
CA THR A 233 12.70 25.75 -20.14
C THR A 233 13.51 26.84 -20.86
N PRO A 234 12.88 27.92 -21.37
CA PRO A 234 13.59 29.01 -22.04
C PRO A 234 14.61 29.73 -21.14
N SER A 235 15.62 30.37 -21.72
CA SER A 235 16.55 31.21 -20.95
C SER A 235 15.89 32.52 -20.50
N GLY A 236 15.94 32.84 -19.20
CA GLY A 236 15.54 34.15 -18.68
C GLY A 236 15.10 34.13 -17.22
N THR A 237 14.77 35.31 -16.67
CA THR A 237 14.10 35.43 -15.37
C THR A 237 12.61 35.11 -15.56
N ASN A 238 12.07 34.17 -14.78
CA ASN A 238 10.71 33.61 -14.92
C ASN A 238 10.46 33.02 -16.32
N PRO A 239 11.12 31.89 -16.66
CA PRO A 239 11.00 31.28 -17.97
C PRO A 239 9.59 30.73 -18.21
N ALA A 240 9.12 30.90 -19.45
CA ALA A 240 7.84 30.39 -19.92
C ALA A 240 7.95 28.88 -20.23
N ILE A 241 7.96 28.06 -19.18
CA ILE A 241 8.07 26.59 -19.27
C ILE A 241 6.91 26.03 -20.10
N LYS A 242 7.22 25.03 -20.93
CA LYS A 242 6.23 24.21 -21.64
C LYS A 242 6.56 22.74 -21.42
N TYR A 243 5.56 21.91 -21.14
CA TYR A 243 5.76 20.49 -20.90
C TYR A 243 5.63 19.75 -22.23
N THR A 244 6.69 19.07 -22.64
CA THR A 244 6.72 18.33 -23.91
C THR A 244 6.04 16.99 -23.71
N ASP A 245 6.30 16.38 -22.56
CA ASP A 245 5.87 15.03 -22.20
C ASP A 245 4.76 15.07 -21.15
N CYS A 246 4.09 13.94 -21.00
CA CYS A 246 2.99 13.81 -20.06
C CYS A 246 2.79 12.40 -19.55
N ALA A 247 2.08 12.29 -18.43
CA ALA A 247 1.59 11.02 -17.91
C ALA A 247 0.13 11.11 -17.47
N TYR A 248 -0.65 10.07 -17.75
CA TYR A 248 -2.08 10.01 -17.44
C TYR A 248 -2.54 8.56 -17.18
N VAL A 249 -3.74 8.42 -16.64
CA VAL A 249 -4.35 7.11 -16.40
C VAL A 249 -5.52 6.89 -17.36
N GLN A 250 -5.69 5.64 -17.75
CA GLN A 250 -6.79 5.16 -18.57
C GLN A 250 -7.49 4.01 -17.88
N ILE A 251 -8.76 3.79 -18.19
CA ILE A 251 -9.58 2.71 -17.66
C ILE A 251 -10.27 1.96 -18.78
N ARG A 252 -10.47 0.65 -18.59
CA ARG A 252 -11.42 -0.16 -19.36
C ARG A 252 -12.22 -1.06 -18.44
N THR A 253 -13.43 -1.44 -18.85
CA THR A 253 -14.35 -2.24 -18.04
C THR A 253 -14.69 -3.59 -18.66
N SER A 254 -15.09 -4.54 -17.82
CA SER A 254 -15.59 -5.86 -18.22
C SER A 254 -16.70 -6.30 -17.26
N SER A 255 -17.70 -7.01 -17.79
CA SER A 255 -18.80 -7.57 -16.98
C SER A 255 -18.45 -8.93 -16.35
N ASN A 256 -17.32 -9.54 -16.72
CA ASN A 256 -16.94 -10.89 -16.29
C ASN A 256 -15.46 -11.04 -15.89
N GLY A 257 -14.70 -9.94 -15.77
CA GLY A 257 -13.28 -9.95 -15.42
C GLY A 257 -12.35 -10.42 -16.53
N VAL A 258 -12.87 -10.79 -17.70
CA VAL A 258 -12.05 -11.15 -18.87
C VAL A 258 -11.84 -9.90 -19.72
N PHE A 259 -10.58 -9.64 -20.05
CA PHE A 259 -10.15 -8.50 -20.87
C PHE A 259 -9.30 -8.96 -22.07
N PRO A 260 -9.26 -8.21 -23.18
CA PRO A 260 -8.31 -8.44 -24.26
C PRO A 260 -6.85 -8.31 -23.76
N PRO A 261 -5.89 -9.09 -24.28
CA PRO A 261 -4.48 -8.97 -23.87
C PRO A 261 -3.81 -7.69 -24.42
N ASP A 262 -4.38 -7.08 -25.46
CA ASP A 262 -3.92 -5.87 -26.13
C ASP A 262 -4.31 -4.56 -25.38
N PRO A 263 -3.77 -3.39 -25.77
CA PRO A 263 -4.13 -2.09 -25.20
C PRO A 263 -5.46 -1.51 -25.73
N THR A 264 -6.35 -2.29 -26.35
CA THR A 264 -7.64 -1.74 -26.84
C THR A 264 -8.70 -1.61 -25.73
N GLY A 265 -9.66 -0.73 -25.98
CA GLY A 265 -10.83 -0.50 -25.10
C GLY A 265 -10.58 0.41 -23.90
N PHE A 266 -9.36 0.93 -23.74
CA PHE A 266 -9.04 1.95 -22.75
C PHE A 266 -9.62 3.32 -23.12
N GLN A 267 -9.95 4.09 -22.10
CA GLN A 267 -10.47 5.46 -22.16
C GLN A 267 -9.78 6.30 -21.09
N TYR A 268 -9.49 7.57 -21.36
CA TYR A 268 -8.95 8.48 -20.36
C TYR A 268 -9.84 8.55 -19.12
N ILE A 269 -9.23 8.54 -17.93
CA ILE A 269 -9.89 8.82 -16.65
C ILE A 269 -9.11 9.93 -15.93
N ASP A 270 -9.85 10.92 -15.45
CA ASP A 270 -9.27 12.10 -14.81
C ASP A 270 -8.74 11.77 -13.41
N ILE A 271 -7.64 12.40 -13.01
CA ILE A 271 -7.16 12.32 -11.62
C ILE A 271 -8.06 13.20 -10.75
N ASP A 272 -8.55 12.64 -9.63
CA ASP A 272 -9.28 13.42 -8.65
C ASP A 272 -8.31 14.28 -7.82
N ILE A 273 -7.99 15.46 -8.35
CA ILE A 273 -7.17 16.48 -7.68
C ILE A 273 -7.82 17.01 -6.39
N GLY A 274 -9.11 16.76 -6.15
CA GLY A 274 -9.78 17.09 -4.89
C GLY A 274 -9.36 16.17 -3.74
N ASN A 275 -9.11 14.90 -4.04
CA ASN A 275 -8.69 13.86 -3.09
C ASN A 275 -7.20 13.49 -3.19
N SER A 276 -6.48 14.02 -4.19
CA SER A 276 -5.03 13.84 -4.36
C SER A 276 -4.19 14.80 -3.50
N SER A 277 -2.91 14.47 -3.33
CA SER A 277 -1.90 15.28 -2.63
C SER A 277 -0.56 15.26 -3.37
N GLY A 278 0.35 16.18 -3.02
CA GLY A 278 1.67 16.31 -3.64
C GLY A 278 1.68 16.92 -5.05
N VAL A 279 0.61 16.74 -5.83
CA VAL A 279 0.35 17.39 -7.13
C VAL A 279 -0.87 18.31 -7.05
N GLY A 280 -1.04 19.17 -8.05
CA GLY A 280 -2.23 20.00 -8.20
C GLY A 280 -2.18 20.86 -9.46
N TYR A 281 -3.27 21.58 -9.74
CA TYR A 281 -3.34 22.46 -10.91
C TYR A 281 -2.19 23.49 -10.93
N SER A 282 -1.44 23.50 -12.04
CA SER A 282 -0.21 24.28 -12.22
C SER A 282 1.01 23.84 -11.38
N ASN A 283 0.94 22.70 -10.69
CA ASN A 283 2.00 22.13 -9.85
C ASN A 283 2.07 20.59 -10.05
N GLY A 284 2.80 20.15 -11.07
CA GLY A 284 2.86 18.75 -11.48
C GLY A 284 1.65 18.26 -12.28
N TYR A 285 0.50 18.96 -12.24
CA TYR A 285 -0.69 18.67 -13.05
C TYR A 285 -1.07 19.87 -13.93
N TYR A 286 -1.13 19.66 -15.25
CA TYR A 286 -1.22 20.72 -16.25
C TYR A 286 -2.22 20.38 -17.37
N ARG A 287 -2.74 21.42 -18.04
CA ARG A 287 -3.71 21.25 -19.12
C ARG A 287 -3.02 20.90 -20.43
N VAL A 288 -3.56 19.95 -21.17
CA VAL A 288 -3.16 19.64 -22.56
C VAL A 288 -3.62 20.76 -23.49
N SER A 289 -2.72 21.24 -24.34
CA SER A 289 -3.00 22.33 -25.27
C SER A 289 -3.93 21.91 -26.40
N THR A 290 -4.72 22.85 -26.92
CA THR A 290 -5.67 22.64 -28.03
C THR A 290 -5.07 22.90 -29.42
N GLY A 291 -3.74 22.95 -29.53
CA GLY A 291 -3.01 23.18 -30.78
C GLY A 291 -2.22 24.50 -30.85
N SER A 292 -1.97 25.15 -29.72
CA SER A 292 -1.06 26.30 -29.62
C SER A 292 -0.35 26.25 -28.29
N ASN A 293 0.83 25.63 -28.27
CA ASN A 293 1.55 25.27 -27.05
C ASN A 293 1.97 26.52 -26.26
N ASN A 294 1.12 26.91 -25.31
CA ASN A 294 1.31 28.08 -24.45
C ASN A 294 2.29 27.78 -23.31
N ALA A 295 2.66 28.81 -22.55
CA ALA A 295 3.40 28.62 -21.31
C ALA A 295 2.49 27.99 -20.24
N GLY A 296 3.01 27.02 -19.50
CA GLY A 296 2.25 26.31 -18.45
C GLY A 296 1.24 25.27 -18.97
N GLU A 297 1.30 24.91 -20.26
CA GLU A 297 0.50 23.86 -20.87
C GLU A 297 1.39 22.70 -21.35
N ILE A 298 0.79 21.51 -21.40
CA ILE A 298 1.36 20.32 -22.05
C ILE A 298 1.15 20.44 -23.56
N TYR A 299 2.12 20.01 -24.35
CA TYR A 299 2.03 20.00 -25.81
C TYR A 299 0.81 19.22 -26.31
N SER A 300 0.16 19.71 -27.37
CA SER A 300 -1.01 19.04 -28.00
C SER A 300 -0.72 17.65 -28.61
N GLN A 301 0.54 17.23 -28.60
CA GLN A 301 1.01 15.91 -29.06
C GLN A 301 1.02 14.86 -27.93
N CYS A 302 0.90 15.30 -26.67
CA CYS A 302 0.32 14.46 -25.60
C CYS A 302 -1.15 14.20 -25.95
N ASN A 303 -1.38 13.31 -26.91
CA ASN A 303 -2.69 12.92 -27.43
C ASN A 303 -2.69 11.46 -27.87
N GLY A 304 -1.91 10.61 -27.17
CA GLY A 304 -2.04 9.17 -27.21
C GLY A 304 -3.46 8.70 -26.86
N ASP A 305 -3.76 7.43 -27.12
CA ASP A 305 -5.10 6.84 -27.33
C ASP A 305 -6.14 7.10 -26.20
N GLY A 306 -6.61 8.34 -26.04
CA GLY A 306 -7.68 8.71 -25.10
C GLY A 306 -7.70 10.16 -24.62
N ILE A 307 -6.55 10.86 -24.56
CA ILE A 307 -6.47 12.22 -24.00
C ILE A 307 -6.59 13.31 -25.08
N ASN A 308 -7.31 14.40 -24.77
CA ASN A 308 -7.69 15.45 -25.71
C ASN A 308 -7.24 16.85 -25.24
N GLY A 309 -7.24 17.82 -26.16
CA GLY A 309 -7.00 19.21 -25.80
C GLY A 309 -8.06 19.75 -24.81
N ASN A 310 -7.57 20.42 -23.75
CA ASN A 310 -8.27 20.83 -22.51
C ASN A 310 -8.40 19.78 -21.41
N ASP A 311 -8.12 18.50 -21.66
CA ASP A 311 -7.96 17.52 -20.58
C ASP A 311 -6.69 17.88 -19.77
N TYR A 312 -6.49 17.26 -18.61
CA TYR A 312 -5.31 17.46 -17.78
C TYR A 312 -4.45 16.20 -17.74
N ALA A 313 -3.17 16.36 -17.45
CA ALA A 313 -2.24 15.26 -17.26
C ALA A 313 -1.13 15.67 -16.30
N LEU A 314 -0.42 14.67 -15.76
CA LEU A 314 0.85 14.89 -15.09
C LEU A 314 1.84 15.43 -16.13
N GLY A 315 2.63 16.43 -15.73
CA GLY A 315 3.60 17.09 -16.59
C GLY A 315 4.67 17.80 -15.76
N GLY A 316 5.85 18.02 -16.34
CA GLY A 316 7.00 18.55 -15.59
C GLY A 316 7.35 17.64 -14.42
N THR A 317 7.54 18.20 -13.22
CA THR A 317 7.83 17.39 -12.02
C THR A 317 6.78 17.55 -10.93
N SER A 318 6.59 16.50 -10.12
CA SER A 318 5.87 16.57 -8.84
C SER A 318 6.68 17.24 -7.73
N VAL A 319 8.01 17.35 -7.87
CA VAL A 319 8.89 18.01 -6.90
C VAL A 319 8.61 19.51 -6.85
N SER A 320 8.21 19.99 -5.68
CA SER A 320 7.85 21.40 -5.46
C SER A 320 8.15 21.84 -4.03
N THR A 321 8.06 23.15 -3.75
CA THR A 321 8.25 23.66 -2.37
C THR A 321 7.24 23.06 -1.37
N GLY A 322 6.07 22.63 -1.84
CA GLY A 322 5.05 21.95 -1.03
C GLY A 322 5.16 20.41 -1.03
N ASN A 323 5.92 19.84 -1.96
CA ASN A 323 6.19 18.41 -2.10
C ASN A 323 7.69 18.21 -2.42
N PRO A 324 8.59 18.37 -1.43
CA PRO A 324 10.03 18.36 -1.67
C PRO A 324 10.58 16.95 -1.99
N THR A 325 9.82 15.90 -1.66
CA THR A 325 10.11 14.50 -2.02
C THR A 325 9.66 14.15 -3.44
N GLY A 326 8.68 14.86 -4.00
CA GLY A 326 8.05 14.51 -5.27
C GLY A 326 7.00 13.42 -5.16
N TRP A 327 7.13 12.44 -4.25
CA TRP A 327 6.04 11.49 -3.96
C TRP A 327 4.77 12.20 -3.52
N GLY A 328 3.69 12.02 -4.27
CA GLY A 328 2.34 12.50 -3.97
C GLY A 328 1.33 11.38 -4.07
N ASN A 329 0.35 11.37 -3.16
CA ASN A 329 -0.70 10.37 -3.20
C ASN A 329 -1.81 10.80 -4.17
N ILE A 330 -2.01 10.03 -5.23
CA ILE A 330 -2.94 10.30 -6.34
C ILE A 330 -4.24 9.52 -6.11
N ALA A 331 -5.38 10.14 -6.40
CA ALA A 331 -6.71 9.57 -6.28
C ALA A 331 -7.41 9.47 -7.65
N ILE A 332 -8.21 8.42 -7.86
CA ILE A 332 -9.09 8.22 -9.01
C ILE A 332 -10.47 7.79 -8.51
N ASP A 333 -11.50 8.58 -8.80
CA ASP A 333 -12.89 8.24 -8.48
C ASP A 333 -13.40 7.13 -9.42
N LEU A 334 -13.73 5.96 -8.86
CA LEU A 334 -14.27 4.82 -9.60
C LEU A 334 -15.75 4.55 -9.31
N ILE A 335 -16.49 5.49 -8.71
CA ILE A 335 -17.90 5.32 -8.33
C ILE A 335 -18.82 4.94 -9.52
N GLN A 336 -18.44 5.36 -10.74
CA GLN A 336 -19.19 5.04 -11.97
C GLN A 336 -18.99 3.60 -12.46
N TYR A 337 -18.01 2.88 -11.89
CA TYR A 337 -17.62 1.53 -12.28
C TYR A 337 -18.03 0.46 -11.25
N VAL A 338 -18.73 0.85 -10.18
CA VAL A 338 -19.31 -0.06 -9.18
C VAL A 338 -20.12 -1.19 -9.83
N GLY A 339 -19.85 -2.42 -9.39
CA GLY A 339 -20.45 -3.64 -9.92
C GLY A 339 -19.80 -4.17 -11.20
N GLN A 340 -18.76 -3.53 -11.72
CA GLN A 340 -17.98 -3.97 -12.90
C GLN A 340 -16.57 -4.41 -12.51
N TYR A 341 -15.95 -5.20 -13.38
CA TYR A 341 -14.50 -5.36 -13.35
C TYR A 341 -13.86 -4.22 -14.14
N ILE A 342 -12.69 -3.76 -13.68
CA ILE A 342 -11.88 -2.74 -14.35
C ILE A 342 -10.44 -3.24 -14.57
N GLN A 343 -9.77 -2.60 -15.51
CA GLN A 343 -8.31 -2.46 -15.49
C GLN A 343 -7.96 -1.00 -15.68
N LEU A 344 -6.99 -0.53 -14.92
CA LEU A 344 -6.27 0.72 -15.13
C LEU A 344 -5.03 0.48 -16.00
N GLN A 345 -4.69 1.46 -16.83
CA GLN A 345 -3.45 1.55 -17.59
C GLN A 345 -2.82 2.93 -17.35
N PHE A 346 -1.61 2.94 -16.85
CA PHE A 346 -0.81 4.12 -16.56
C PHE A 346 0.07 4.36 -17.79
N VAL A 347 -0.11 5.49 -18.47
CA VAL A 347 0.57 5.82 -19.72
C VAL A 347 1.47 7.04 -19.53
N LEU A 348 2.73 6.94 -19.96
CA LEU A 348 3.65 8.07 -20.15
C LEU A 348 3.86 8.25 -21.66
N GLU A 349 3.60 9.45 -22.19
CA GLU A 349 3.91 9.83 -23.57
C GLU A 349 5.14 10.75 -23.60
N ASP A 350 6.26 10.20 -24.07
CA ASP A 350 7.42 10.93 -24.58
C ASP A 350 7.06 11.46 -25.98
N ASN A 351 7.23 12.76 -26.24
CA ASN A 351 6.82 13.35 -27.50
C ASN A 351 7.97 13.77 -28.43
N ASP A 352 9.25 13.55 -28.07
CA ASP A 352 10.46 14.13 -28.70
C ASP A 352 10.17 15.47 -29.38
N ILE A 353 9.90 16.46 -28.53
CA ILE A 353 9.62 17.80 -29.03
C ILE A 353 10.95 18.52 -29.20
N SER A 354 11.39 18.58 -30.46
CA SER A 354 12.54 19.36 -30.92
C SER A 354 13.90 18.90 -30.40
N GLY A 355 14.05 17.62 -30.03
CA GLY A 355 15.26 17.10 -29.39
C GLY A 355 15.57 17.81 -28.07
N SER A 356 14.50 18.21 -27.37
CA SER A 356 14.55 18.67 -25.97
C SER A 356 14.31 17.44 -25.11
N ASP A 357 15.24 16.50 -25.21
CA ASP A 357 15.21 15.21 -24.54
C ASP A 357 16.41 15.19 -23.58
N GLY A 358 16.15 15.13 -22.29
CA GLY A 358 17.05 14.50 -21.35
C GLY A 358 17.15 15.07 -19.94
N GLY A 359 17.69 14.24 -19.06
CA GLY A 359 17.86 14.50 -17.63
C GLY A 359 16.56 14.43 -16.82
N ALA A 360 15.53 13.78 -17.36
CA ALA A 360 14.23 13.59 -16.72
C ALA A 360 14.09 12.13 -16.26
N ALA A 361 13.60 11.91 -15.04
CA ALA A 361 13.60 10.58 -14.42
C ALA A 361 12.44 9.67 -14.86
N GLY A 362 11.33 10.22 -15.36
CA GLY A 362 10.16 9.46 -15.81
C GLY A 362 9.04 9.43 -14.77
N TRP A 363 8.25 8.35 -14.78
CA TRP A 363 7.12 8.16 -13.87
C TRP A 363 7.24 6.87 -13.08
N TYR A 364 6.96 6.96 -11.77
CA TYR A 364 7.08 5.89 -10.78
C TYR A 364 5.77 5.76 -10.00
N ILE A 365 5.36 4.52 -9.74
CA ILE A 365 4.08 4.14 -9.16
C ILE A 365 4.33 3.11 -8.05
N ASP A 366 3.69 3.33 -6.91
CA ASP A 366 3.86 2.57 -5.67
C ASP A 366 2.53 2.53 -4.88
N ASN A 367 2.41 1.62 -3.90
CA ASN A 367 1.37 1.61 -2.87
C ASN A 367 -0.06 1.75 -3.44
N PHE A 368 -0.35 0.96 -4.48
CA PHE A 368 -1.64 0.97 -5.13
C PHE A 368 -2.69 0.31 -4.24
N ARG A 369 -3.80 1.02 -4.02
CA ARG A 369 -4.91 0.58 -3.18
C ARG A 369 -6.26 0.97 -3.76
N LEU A 370 -7.26 0.15 -3.50
CA LEU A 370 -8.65 0.33 -3.90
C LEU A 370 -9.55 -0.24 -2.79
N GLY A 371 -10.47 0.58 -2.30
CA GLY A 371 -11.45 0.18 -1.28
C GLY A 371 -11.10 0.66 0.12
N ASP A 372 -11.88 0.17 1.09
CA ASP A 372 -11.61 0.35 2.52
C ASP A 372 -10.39 -0.48 2.95
N VAL A 373 -9.20 0.05 2.68
CA VAL A 373 -7.97 -0.24 3.45
C VAL A 373 -7.85 0.76 4.59
#